data_AF-A0A418XXF8-F1
#
_entry.id   AF-A0A418XXF8-F1
#
_cell.length_a   1.000
_cell.length_b   1.000
_cell.length_c   1.000
_cell.angle_alpha   90.00
_cell.angle_beta   90.00
_cell.angle_gamma   90.00
#
_symmetry.space_group_name_H-M   'P 1'
#
loop_
_entity.id
_entity.type
_entity.pdbx_description
1 polymer ?
#
loop_
_entity_poly.entity_id
_entity_poly.type
_entity_poly.pdbx_seq_one_letter_code
_entity_poly.pdbx_strand_id
1 'polypeptide(L)'
;MTYLFTGLATVGAGLLFYLTLSNQQWLKQPLPAGLRPLALIALAASVGAWMWVMDDKAGFFAALVMLMLVLGVLPLLSLLKNAEGK
;
A
#
# COMPACT_ATOMS: atom_id res chain seq x y z
N MET A 1 -5.35 -14.72 13.42
CA MET A 1 -4.67 -13.53 13.94
C MET A 1 -3.57 -13.05 13.01
N THR A 2 -2.65 -13.91 12.58
CA THR A 2 -1.51 -13.54 11.70
C THR A 2 -1.92 -12.82 10.43
N TYR A 3 -2.90 -13.34 9.67
CA TYR A 3 -3.40 -12.72 8.43
C TYR A 3 -3.86 -11.26 8.56
N LEU A 4 -4.44 -10.90 9.71
CA LEU A 4 -4.94 -9.55 9.98
C LEU A 4 -3.77 -8.57 10.14
N PHE A 5 -2.73 -8.98 10.87
CA PHE A 5 -1.51 -8.20 11.02
C PHE A 5 -0.73 -8.08 9.71
N THR A 6 -0.64 -9.17 8.93
CA THR A 6 0.00 -9.13 7.60
C THR A 6 -0.76 -8.22 6.64
N GLY A 7 -2.09 -8.28 6.67
CA GLY A 7 -2.96 -7.38 5.89
C GLY A 7 -2.77 -5.91 6.27
N LEU A 8 -2.83 -5.58 7.57
CA LEU A 8 -2.59 -4.21 8.04
C LEU A 8 -1.19 -3.70 7.66
N ALA A 9 -0.17 -4.55 7.78
CA ALA A 9 1.20 -4.21 7.40
C ALA A 9 1.30 -3.91 5.89
N THR A 10 0.67 -4.72 5.04
CA THR A 10 0.64 -4.49 3.58
C THR A 10 -0.10 -3.21 3.23
N VAL A 11 -1.24 -2.94 3.88
CA VAL A 11 -1.98 -1.69 3.69
C VAL A 11 -1.13 -0.50 4.12
N GLY A 12 -0.50 -0.55 5.28
CA GLY A 12 0.39 0.51 5.77
C GLY A 12 1.60 0.76 4.86
N ALA A 13 2.23 -0.30 4.35
CA ALA A 13 3.35 -0.21 3.41
C ALA A 13 2.92 0.37 2.07
N GLY A 14 1.77 -0.06 1.53
CA GLY A 14 1.20 0.50 0.31
C GLY A 14 0.77 1.96 0.48
N LEU A 15 0.25 2.33 1.65
CA LEU A 15 -0.06 3.73 2.01
C LEU A 15 1.22 4.57 2.03
N LEU A 16 2.25 4.12 2.76
CA LEU A 16 3.55 4.79 2.83
C LEU A 16 4.14 5.00 1.45
N PHE A 17 4.08 3.97 0.59
CA PHE A 17 4.53 4.08 -0.79
C PHE A 17 3.71 5.11 -1.59
N TYR A 18 2.38 5.04 -1.51
CA TYR A 18 1.48 6.00 -2.16
C TYR A 18 1.76 7.44 -1.72
N LEU A 19 2.02 7.66 -0.44
CA LEU A 19 2.29 9.00 0.10
C LEU A 19 3.70 9.52 -0.24
N THR A 20 4.59 8.69 -0.80
CA THR A 20 5.89 9.16 -1.34
C THR A 20 5.82 9.54 -2.82
N LEU A 21 4.71 9.24 -3.50
CA LEU A 21 4.52 9.59 -4.91
C LEU A 21 4.09 11.05 -5.03
N SER A 22 4.73 11.80 -5.93
CA SER A 22 4.36 13.20 -6.20
C SER A 22 2.93 13.38 -6.72
N ASN A 23 2.32 12.32 -7.26
CA ASN A 23 0.94 12.33 -7.77
C ASN A 23 -0.11 11.98 -6.69
N GLN A 24 0.30 12.00 -5.42
CA GLN A 24 -0.58 11.81 -4.29
C GLN A 24 -1.55 12.99 -4.16
N GLN A 25 -2.85 12.70 -4.19
CA GLN A 25 -3.94 13.68 -4.06
C GLN A 25 -4.43 13.83 -2.60
N TRP A 26 -3.71 13.23 -1.65
CA TRP A 26 -4.08 13.18 -0.22
C TRP A 26 -3.40 14.25 0.64
N LEU A 27 -2.07 14.45 0.53
CA LEU A 27 -1.34 15.49 1.24
C LEU A 27 -1.01 16.65 0.29
N LYS A 28 -0.90 17.86 0.85
CA LYS A 28 -0.46 19.06 0.11
C LYS A 28 1.02 19.00 -0.28
N GLN A 29 1.82 18.22 0.43
CA GLN A 29 3.22 17.93 0.11
C GLN A 29 3.46 16.42 0.23
N PRO A 30 4.14 15.80 -0.76
CA PRO A 30 4.50 14.38 -0.69
C PRO A 30 5.54 14.14 0.41
N LEU A 31 5.59 12.91 0.94
CA LEU A 31 6.62 12.53 1.90
C LEU A 31 8.03 12.61 1.28
N PRO A 32 9.08 12.77 2.12
CA PRO A 32 10.46 12.87 1.66
C PRO A 32 10.83 11.66 0.78
N ALA A 33 11.49 11.92 -0.36
CA ALA A 33 11.91 10.87 -1.29
C ALA A 33 12.83 9.81 -0.65
N GLY A 34 13.51 10.14 0.46
CA GLY A 34 14.32 9.20 1.24
C GLY A 34 13.51 8.08 1.93
N LEU A 35 12.19 8.25 2.11
CA LEU A 35 11.30 7.21 2.63
C LEU A 35 10.80 6.24 1.56
N ARG A 36 10.98 6.57 0.29
CA ARG A 36 10.59 5.74 -0.86
C ARG A 36 11.28 4.36 -0.87
N PRO A 37 12.61 4.24 -0.65
CA PRO A 37 13.25 2.93 -0.50
C PRO A 37 12.76 2.18 0.74
N LEU A 38 12.50 2.87 1.85
CA LEU A 38 11.92 2.28 3.06
C LEU A 38 10.52 1.69 2.79
N ALA A 39 9.68 2.39 2.05
CA ALA A 39 8.36 1.91 1.65
C ALA A 39 8.45 0.70 0.70
N LEU A 40 9.43 0.69 -0.21
CA LEU A 40 9.70 -0.46 -1.08
C LEU A 40 10.18 -1.69 -0.28
N ILE A 41 11.07 -1.48 0.69
CA ILE A 41 11.53 -2.56 1.58
C ILE A 41 10.35 -3.10 2.41
N ALA A 42 9.52 -2.22 2.95
CA ALA A 42 8.33 -2.62 3.69
C ALA A 42 7.34 -3.41 2.81
N LEU A 43 7.15 -3.00 1.55
CA LEU A 43 6.35 -3.75 0.58
C LEU A 43 6.93 -5.12 0.28
N ALA A 44 8.23 -5.21 0.00
CA ALA A 44 8.91 -6.48 -0.25
C ALA A 44 8.82 -7.42 0.96
N ALA A 45 8.99 -6.89 2.18
CA ALA A 45 8.82 -7.63 3.42
C ALA A 45 7.37 -8.12 3.60
N SER A 46 6.37 -7.29 3.27
CA SER A 46 4.96 -7.69 3.27
C SER A 46 4.67 -8.82 2.28
N VAL A 47 5.25 -8.80 1.07
CA VAL A 47 5.12 -9.92 0.11
C VAL A 47 5.73 -11.18 0.68
N GLY A 48 6.94 -11.10 1.24
CA GLY A 48 7.59 -12.24 1.90
C GLY A 48 6.77 -12.80 3.06
N ALA A 49 6.15 -11.92 3.86
CA ALA A 49 5.27 -12.33 4.95
C ALA A 49 4.00 -13.05 4.45
N TRP A 50 3.43 -12.63 3.32
CA TRP A 50 2.31 -13.34 2.70
C TRP A 50 2.70 -14.72 2.17
N MET A 51 3.86 -14.85 1.54
CA MET A 51 4.41 -16.14 1.10
C MET A 51 4.77 -17.05 2.27
N TRP A 52 5.07 -16.50 3.44
CA TRP A 52 5.38 -17.31 4.63
C TRP A 52 4.13 -17.76 5.39
N VAL A 53 3.04 -16.99 5.31
CA VAL A 53 1.77 -17.26 6.00
C VAL A 53 0.82 -18.14 5.17
N MET A 54 1.01 -18.21 3.85
CA MET A 54 0.25 -19.02 2.90
C MET A 54 1.18 -19.86 2.03
N ASP A 55 0.63 -20.71 1.15
CA ASP A 55 1.39 -21.30 0.04
C ASP A 55 2.08 -20.22 -0.80
N ASP A 56 3.30 -20.47 -1.29
CA ASP A 56 4.14 -19.49 -2.00
C ASP A 56 3.38 -18.76 -3.12
N LYS A 57 2.60 -19.51 -3.91
CA LYS A 57 1.81 -18.98 -5.02
C LYS A 57 0.60 -18.17 -4.54
N ALA A 58 -0.08 -18.65 -3.50
CA ALA A 58 -1.26 -17.99 -2.96
C ALA A 58 -0.88 -16.70 -2.23
N GLY A 59 0.21 -16.70 -1.48
CA GLY A 59 0.75 -15.54 -0.78
C GLY A 59 1.20 -14.45 -1.75
N PHE A 60 1.92 -14.80 -2.82
CA PHE A 60 2.31 -13.84 -3.84
C PHE A 60 1.09 -13.17 -4.49
N PHE A 61 0.07 -13.96 -4.85
CA PHE A 61 -1.15 -13.43 -5.45
C PHE A 61 -1.95 -12.55 -4.48
N ALA A 62 -2.09 -12.97 -3.22
CA ALA A 62 -2.76 -12.20 -2.19
C ALA A 62 -2.06 -10.85 -1.94
N ALA A 63 -0.73 -10.84 -1.91
CA ALA A 63 0.05 -9.62 -1.75
C ALA A 63 -0.13 -8.66 -2.93
N LEU A 64 -0.12 -9.17 -4.17
CA LEU A 64 -0.37 -8.40 -5.39
C LEU A 64 -1.78 -7.81 -5.41
N VAL A 65 -2.80 -8.60 -5.09
CA VAL A 65 -4.19 -8.14 -5.04
C VAL A 65 -4.36 -7.06 -3.97
N MET A 66 -3.78 -7.25 -2.79
CA MET A 66 -3.76 -6.21 -1.75
C MET A 66 -3.05 -4.94 -2.21
N LEU A 67 -1.91 -5.06 -2.90
CA LEU A 67 -1.20 -3.92 -3.45
C LEU A 67 -2.06 -3.17 -4.47
N MET A 68 -2.68 -3.89 -5.40
CA MET A 68 -3.59 -3.31 -6.40
C MET A 68 -4.78 -2.60 -5.76
N LEU A 69 -5.39 -3.22 -4.74
CA LEU A 69 -6.48 -2.60 -3.99
C LEU A 69 -6.02 -1.33 -3.29
N VAL A 70 -4.89 -1.35 -2.58
CA VAL A 70 -4.39 -0.15 -1.89
C VAL A 70 -4.06 0.94 -2.90
N LEU A 71 -3.29 0.64 -3.94
CA LEU A 71 -2.88 1.64 -4.93
C LEU A 71 -4.00 2.09 -5.86
N GLY A 72 -5.08 1.32 -6.01
CA GLY A 72 -6.26 1.67 -6.81
C GLY A 72 -7.37 2.38 -6.02
N VAL A 73 -7.65 1.92 -4.80
CA VAL A 73 -8.71 2.48 -3.93
C VAL A 73 -8.28 3.82 -3.34
N LEU A 74 -7.01 4.00 -2.94
CA LEU A 74 -6.52 5.28 -2.43
C LEU A 74 -6.74 6.46 -3.39
N PRO A 75 -6.33 6.39 -4.68
CA PRO A 75 -6.60 7.46 -5.61
C PRO A 75 -8.10 7.60 -5.90
N LEU A 76 -8.87 6.50 -5.95
CA LEU A 76 -10.32 6.58 -6.14
C LEU A 76 -11.00 7.37 -5.01
N LEU A 77 -10.66 7.07 -3.75
CA LEU A 77 -11.14 7.80 -2.57
C LEU A 77 -10.68 9.26 -2.59
N SER A 78 -9.46 9.53 -3.08
CA SER A 78 -8.96 10.90 -3.22
C SER A 78 -9.80 11.72 -4.20
N LEU A 79 -10.22 11.11 -5.31
CA LEU A 79 -11.06 11.74 -6.32
C LEU A 79 -12.47 11.97 -5.78
N LEU A 80 -13.02 10.98 -5.06
CA LEU A 80 -14.34 11.11 -4.43
C LEU A 80 -14.37 12.26 -3.41
N LYS A 81 -13.36 12.33 -2.54
CA LYS A 81 -13.18 13.44 -1.58
C LYS A 81 -13.12 14.80 -2.28
N ASN A 82 -12.40 14.90 -3.39
CA ASN A 82 -12.29 16.15 -4.15
C ASN A 82 -13.56 16.48 -4.94
N ALA A 83 -14.39 15.49 -5.26
CA ALA A 83 -15.68 15.67 -5.94
C ALA A 83 -16.79 16.16 -4.99
N GLU A 84 -16.79 15.72 -3.72
CA GLU A 84 -17.74 16.19 -2.69
C GLU A 84 -17.43 17.60 -2.18
N GLY A 85 -16.21 18.11 -2.41
CA GLY A 85 -15.79 19.46 -2.02
C GLY A 85 -16.11 20.57 -3.02
N LYS A 86 -16.86 20.29 -4.09
CA LYS A 86 -17.30 21.23 -5.13
C LYS A 86 -18.82 21.36 -5.12
#